data_AF-A0A945ZP88-F1
#
_entry.id   AF-A0A945ZP88-F1
#
_cell.length_a   1.000
_cell.length_b   1.000
_cell.length_c   1.000
_cell.angle_alpha   90.00
_cell.angle_beta   90.00
_cell.angle_gamma   90.00
#
_symmetry.space_group_name_H-M   'P 1'
#
loop_
_entity.id
_entity.type
_entity.pdbx_description
1 polymer ?
#
loop_
_entity_poly.entity_id
_entity_poly.type
_entity_poly.pdbx_seq_one_letter_code
_entity_poly.pdbx_strand_id
1 'polypeptide(L)'
;MMKSPSSTIFIISTVIMSSLWAEIYEDSLTYAQKFQDALEHYESERFLLAEEKFHAILTDVMDYDDPSAQMMWIKSLYHDGKLSQAMDEANAYLSLYPESPYRRSMLQTVGNIYVAKGSYSLAFETYLKARVLADNHVLDALDERLIQCIAQDIKTETLESLLFREMRKDIRAILNLARAYDSFKRGDSYDTRITLNVVWLEDLPGIYHSLYFQLDRHYSLDKKLKNIGVILPLSGDNHLDGKSYLAGLFNAFNDIPLMTNLSLFIFDNENDCAKTVSLVRLLRNTQKINGILGPLSDENAKCGASTSSDGIPI
;
A
#
# COMPACT_ATOMS: atom_id res chain seq x y z
N MET A 1 21.75 52.43 49.80
CA MET A 1 21.27 52.55 48.41
C MET A 1 19.94 51.80 48.30
N MET A 2 18.85 52.45 48.67
CA MET A 2 17.49 51.89 48.63
C MET A 2 17.02 51.90 47.17
N LYS A 3 16.72 50.72 46.60
CA LYS A 3 16.05 50.64 45.29
C LYS A 3 14.67 51.27 45.44
N SER A 4 14.40 52.29 44.62
CA SER A 4 13.13 53.00 44.56
C SER A 4 11.98 52.02 44.24
N PRO A 5 10.95 51.91 45.09
CA PRO A 5 9.78 51.05 44.86
C PRO A 5 8.89 51.56 43.70
N SER A 6 9.09 52.79 43.23
CA SER A 6 8.30 53.40 42.16
C SER A 6 8.47 52.70 40.81
N SER A 7 9.69 52.25 40.49
CA SER A 7 10.00 51.57 39.23
C SER A 7 9.34 50.20 39.11
N THR A 8 9.27 49.43 40.20
CA THR A 8 8.64 48.11 40.23
C THR A 8 7.11 48.19 40.14
N ILE A 9 6.51 49.18 40.81
CA ILE A 9 5.06 49.44 40.74
C ILE A 9 4.65 49.88 39.34
N PHE A 10 5.47 50.71 38.66
CA PHE A 10 5.20 51.15 37.29
C PHE A 10 5.25 49.99 36.29
N ILE A 11 6.25 49.10 36.40
CA ILE A 11 6.36 47.91 35.54
C ILE A 11 5.17 46.97 35.74
N ILE A 12 4.79 46.70 36.99
CA ILE A 12 3.63 45.85 37.31
C ILE A 12 2.33 46.48 36.79
N SER A 13 2.16 47.80 36.94
CA SER A 13 1.01 48.55 36.39
C SER A 13 0.94 48.47 34.87
N THR A 14 2.05 48.63 34.14
CA THR A 14 2.06 48.51 32.68
C THR A 14 1.77 47.10 32.19
N VAL A 15 2.25 46.07 32.90
CA VAL A 15 1.97 44.66 32.56
C VAL A 15 0.50 44.34 32.77
N ILE A 16 -0.08 44.75 33.91
CA ILE A 16 -1.51 44.55 34.22
C ILE A 16 -2.41 45.31 33.24
N MET A 17 -2.02 46.52 32.86
CA MET A 17 -2.77 47.30 31.88
C MET A 17 -2.71 46.63 30.50
N SER A 18 -1.53 46.16 30.06
CA SER A 18 -1.38 45.46 28.78
C SER A 18 -2.16 44.14 28.72
N SER A 19 -2.24 43.39 29.82
CA SER A 19 -3.05 42.18 29.89
C SER A 19 -4.55 42.50 29.85
N LEU A 20 -5.00 43.56 30.54
CA LEU A 20 -6.40 44.00 30.48
C LEU A 20 -6.81 44.46 29.07
N TRP A 21 -5.95 45.22 28.38
CA TRP A 21 -6.23 45.66 27.01
C TRP A 21 -6.24 44.51 26.00
N ALA A 22 -5.38 43.49 26.20
CA ALA A 22 -5.39 42.29 25.38
C ALA A 22 -6.68 41.49 25.55
N GLU A 23 -7.14 41.31 26.80
CA GLU A 23 -8.38 40.59 27.14
C GLU A 23 -9.63 41.29 26.57
N ILE A 24 -9.73 42.63 26.72
CA ILE A 24 -10.84 43.42 26.15
C ILE A 24 -10.83 43.40 24.61
N TYR A 25 -9.65 43.40 23.99
CA TYR A 25 -9.54 43.31 22.53
C TYR A 25 -9.96 41.92 22.03
N GLU A 26 -9.55 40.85 22.71
CA GLU A 26 -9.90 39.47 22.35
C GLU A 26 -11.42 39.21 22.50
N ASP A 27 -12.08 39.80 23.51
CA ASP A 27 -13.53 39.76 23.66
C ASP A 27 -14.30 40.52 22.58
N SER A 28 -13.67 41.49 21.92
CA SER A 28 -14.27 42.26 20.82
C SER A 28 -14.21 41.56 19.45
N LEU A 29 -13.44 40.47 19.34
CA LEU A 29 -13.27 39.75 18.08
C LEU A 29 -14.51 38.93 17.72
N THR A 30 -14.85 38.95 16.43
CA THR A 30 -15.88 38.08 15.84
C THR A 30 -15.46 36.62 15.82
N TYR A 31 -16.41 35.68 15.71
CA TYR A 31 -16.13 34.25 15.52
C TYR A 31 -15.07 34.01 14.43
N ALA A 32 -15.23 34.62 13.25
CA ALA A 32 -14.33 34.43 12.12
C ALA A 32 -12.89 34.89 12.43
N GLN A 33 -12.73 35.99 13.19
CA GLN A 33 -11.42 36.48 13.58
C GLN A 33 -10.76 35.57 14.62
N LYS A 34 -11.52 35.11 15.63
CA LYS A 34 -11.02 34.15 16.62
C LYS A 34 -10.63 32.83 15.97
N PHE A 35 -11.45 32.34 15.04
CA PHE A 35 -11.17 31.11 14.28
C PHE A 35 -9.90 31.25 13.44
N GLN A 36 -9.74 32.36 12.72
CA GLN A 36 -8.56 32.61 11.90
C GLN A 36 -7.28 32.69 12.74
N ASP A 37 -7.32 33.38 13.88
CA ASP A 37 -6.19 33.45 14.82
C ASP A 37 -5.81 32.06 15.36
N ALA A 38 -6.80 31.26 15.79
CA ALA A 38 -6.57 29.88 16.21
C ALA A 38 -5.99 29.00 15.09
N LEU A 39 -6.45 29.20 13.85
CA LEU A 39 -5.95 28.48 12.67
C LEU A 39 -4.48 28.84 12.36
N GLU A 40 -4.09 30.10 12.46
CA GLU A 40 -2.68 30.52 12.27
C GLU A 40 -1.75 29.85 13.29
N HIS A 41 -2.20 29.66 14.52
CA HIS A 41 -1.45 28.88 15.51
C HIS A 41 -1.33 27.41 15.13
N TYR A 42 -2.41 26.80 14.64
CA TYR A 42 -2.41 25.41 14.18
C TYR A 42 -1.47 25.21 12.99
N GLU A 43 -1.54 26.07 11.98
CA GLU A 43 -0.69 26.02 10.78
C GLU A 43 0.79 26.28 11.09
N SER A 44 1.06 27.03 12.17
CA SER A 44 2.42 27.26 12.69
C SER A 44 2.91 26.14 13.63
N GLU A 45 2.21 24.99 13.69
CA GLU A 45 2.51 23.85 14.56
C GLU A 45 2.51 24.18 16.07
N ARG A 46 1.88 25.30 16.47
CA ARG A 46 1.71 25.70 17.88
C ARG A 46 0.44 25.06 18.46
N PHE A 47 0.39 23.73 18.47
CA PHE A 47 -0.82 22.95 18.71
C PHE A 47 -1.47 23.18 20.08
N LEU A 48 -0.68 23.37 21.15
CA LEU A 48 -1.19 23.70 22.47
C LEU A 48 -1.97 25.04 22.46
N LEU A 49 -1.40 26.06 21.81
CA LEU A 49 -2.03 27.39 21.74
C LEU A 49 -3.25 27.38 20.80
N ALA A 50 -3.18 26.61 19.71
CA ALA A 50 -4.31 26.38 18.82
C ALA A 50 -5.46 25.69 19.57
N GLU A 51 -5.15 24.66 20.37
CA GLU A 51 -6.14 23.98 21.22
C GLU A 51 -6.82 24.94 22.17
N GLU A 52 -6.05 25.72 22.94
CA GLU A 52 -6.58 26.71 23.90
C GLU A 52 -7.54 27.69 23.21
N LYS A 53 -7.15 28.21 22.04
CA LYS A 53 -7.95 29.18 21.29
C LYS A 53 -9.20 28.57 20.65
N PHE A 54 -9.09 27.39 20.04
CA PHE A 54 -10.29 26.70 19.52
C PHE A 54 -11.24 26.29 20.64
N HIS A 55 -10.72 25.90 21.81
CA HIS A 55 -11.56 25.58 22.97
C HIS A 55 -12.31 26.82 23.48
N ALA A 56 -11.65 27.97 23.57
CA ALA A 56 -12.26 29.25 23.96
C ALA A 56 -13.41 29.66 23.03
N ILE A 57 -13.30 29.40 21.72
CA ILE A 57 -14.41 29.62 20.78
C ILE A 57 -15.64 28.79 21.16
N LEU A 58 -15.44 27.53 21.55
CA LEU A 58 -16.52 26.61 21.90
C LEU A 58 -17.19 26.96 23.23
N THR A 59 -16.43 27.50 24.20
CA THR A 59 -16.95 27.83 25.54
C THR A 59 -17.53 29.23 25.63
N ASP A 60 -16.92 30.22 24.96
CA ASP A 60 -17.19 31.63 25.21
C ASP A 60 -18.12 32.25 24.15
N VAL A 61 -17.95 31.84 22.89
CA VAL A 61 -18.80 32.30 21.78
C VAL A 61 -20.03 31.39 21.61
N MET A 62 -19.90 30.11 21.95
CA MET A 62 -20.96 29.08 21.92
C MET A 62 -21.69 28.97 20.57
N ASP A 63 -20.96 29.02 19.46
CA ASP A 63 -21.51 28.79 18.12
C ASP A 63 -21.37 27.30 17.74
N TYR A 64 -22.36 26.50 18.13
CA TYR A 64 -22.40 25.05 17.88
C TYR A 64 -22.92 24.69 16.47
N ASP A 65 -23.35 25.68 15.68
CA ASP A 65 -23.91 25.47 14.34
C ASP A 65 -22.79 25.23 13.30
N ASP A 66 -21.58 25.77 13.52
CA ASP A 66 -20.40 25.47 12.71
C ASP A 66 -19.47 24.44 13.40
N PRO A 67 -19.44 23.18 12.92
CA PRO A 67 -18.60 22.15 13.52
C PRO A 67 -17.10 22.35 13.22
N SER A 68 -16.70 23.36 12.44
CA SER A 68 -15.30 23.62 12.06
C SER A 68 -14.41 23.85 13.28
N ALA A 69 -14.85 24.66 14.25
CA ALA A 69 -14.05 24.97 15.45
C ALA A 69 -13.81 23.71 16.30
N GLN A 70 -14.85 22.88 16.48
CA GLN A 70 -14.72 21.63 17.23
C GLN A 70 -13.82 20.63 16.50
N MET A 71 -13.93 20.52 15.17
CA MET A 71 -13.02 19.70 14.38
C MET A 71 -11.56 20.11 14.58
N MET A 72 -11.27 21.41 14.51
CA MET A 72 -9.91 21.93 14.64
C MET A 72 -9.37 21.83 16.06
N TRP A 73 -10.22 22.01 17.07
CA TRP A 73 -9.87 21.71 18.46
C TRP A 73 -9.42 20.26 18.63
N ILE A 74 -10.19 19.30 18.09
CA ILE A 74 -9.86 17.87 18.19
C ILE A 74 -8.57 17.53 17.45
N LYS A 75 -8.34 18.11 16.28
CA LYS A 75 -7.06 17.98 15.57
C LYS A 75 -5.91 18.53 16.40
N SER A 76 -6.09 19.67 17.06
CA SER A 76 -5.08 20.27 17.93
C SER A 76 -4.77 19.37 19.13
N LEU A 77 -5.79 18.82 19.80
CA LEU A 77 -5.63 17.82 20.87
C LEU A 77 -4.82 16.60 20.40
N TYR A 78 -5.09 16.10 19.19
CA TYR A 78 -4.33 14.99 18.62
C TYR A 78 -2.84 15.34 18.44
N HIS A 79 -2.54 16.50 17.84
CA HIS A 79 -1.16 16.93 17.60
C HIS A 79 -0.41 17.32 18.88
N ASP A 80 -1.11 17.79 19.92
CA ASP A 80 -0.56 18.02 21.26
C ASP A 80 -0.34 16.71 22.05
N GLY A 81 -0.74 15.55 21.49
CA GLY A 81 -0.52 14.23 22.10
C GLY A 81 -1.58 13.83 23.14
N LYS A 82 -2.66 14.61 23.30
CA LYS A 82 -3.80 14.31 24.19
C LYS A 82 -4.74 13.26 23.58
N LEU A 83 -4.20 12.10 23.25
CA LEU A 83 -4.85 11.07 22.41
C LEU A 83 -6.15 10.48 22.98
N SER A 84 -6.32 10.43 24.30
CA SER A 84 -7.56 9.93 24.92
C SER A 84 -8.69 10.94 24.76
N GLN A 85 -8.44 12.20 25.15
CA GLN A 85 -9.38 13.28 24.99
C GLN A 85 -9.74 13.51 23.51
N ALA A 86 -8.74 13.53 22.63
CA ALA A 86 -8.97 13.66 21.19
C ALA A 86 -9.89 12.56 20.64
N MET A 87 -9.78 11.32 21.15
CA MET A 87 -10.64 10.21 20.73
C MET A 87 -12.07 10.38 21.24
N ASP A 88 -12.24 10.72 22.51
CA ASP A 88 -13.57 10.89 23.12
C ASP A 88 -14.34 12.02 22.41
N GLU A 89 -13.67 13.15 22.17
CA GLU A 89 -14.23 14.29 21.46
C GLU A 89 -14.49 13.99 19.97
N ALA A 90 -13.61 13.25 19.30
CA ALA A 90 -13.85 12.82 17.92
C ALA A 90 -15.07 11.90 17.79
N ASN A 91 -15.27 11.00 18.74
CA ASN A 91 -16.45 10.12 18.75
C ASN A 91 -17.74 10.92 19.02
N ALA A 92 -17.69 11.86 19.96
CA ALA A 92 -18.79 12.79 20.21
C ALA A 92 -19.12 13.60 18.95
N TYR A 93 -18.11 14.18 18.30
CA TYR A 93 -18.25 14.92 17.05
C TYR A 93 -18.94 14.08 15.96
N LEU A 94 -18.46 12.86 15.71
CA LEU A 94 -19.00 11.98 14.66
C LEU A 94 -20.45 11.54 14.94
N SER A 95 -20.85 11.54 16.21
CA SER A 95 -22.22 11.26 16.66
C SER A 95 -23.13 12.50 16.55
N LEU A 96 -22.62 13.69 16.90
CA LEU A 96 -23.38 14.94 16.88
C LEU A 96 -23.58 15.46 15.46
N TYR A 97 -22.58 15.30 14.59
CA TYR A 97 -22.60 15.81 13.21
C TYR A 97 -22.45 14.67 12.18
N PRO A 98 -23.42 13.75 12.09
CA PRO A 98 -23.34 12.60 11.19
C PRO A 98 -23.27 12.99 9.71
N GLU A 99 -23.83 14.14 9.33
CA GLU A 99 -23.86 14.64 7.95
C GLU A 99 -22.86 15.80 7.71
N SER A 100 -21.91 16.00 8.64
CA SER A 100 -20.91 17.06 8.50
C SER A 100 -20.11 16.92 7.20
N PRO A 101 -19.85 18.01 6.47
CA PRO A 101 -18.92 17.98 5.32
C PRO A 101 -17.50 17.57 5.75
N TYR A 102 -17.15 17.71 7.04
CA TYR A 102 -15.86 17.32 7.59
C TYR A 102 -15.80 15.88 8.10
N ARG A 103 -16.89 15.10 7.99
CA ARG A 103 -16.95 13.73 8.50
C ARG A 103 -15.78 12.87 8.03
N ARG A 104 -15.43 12.94 6.73
CA ARG A 104 -14.26 12.25 6.17
C ARG A 104 -12.97 12.64 6.89
N SER A 105 -12.75 13.95 7.06
CA SER A 105 -11.56 14.45 7.76
C SER A 105 -11.51 13.98 9.20
N MET A 106 -12.65 13.87 9.89
CA MET A 106 -12.68 13.37 11.27
C MET A 106 -12.48 11.87 11.37
N LEU A 107 -13.01 11.08 10.44
CA LEU A 107 -12.65 9.67 10.34
C LEU A 107 -11.14 9.49 10.11
N GLN A 108 -10.53 10.33 9.28
CA GLN A 108 -9.07 10.33 9.10
C GLN A 108 -8.33 10.68 10.40
N THR A 109 -8.78 11.68 11.16
CA THR A 109 -8.21 12.00 12.49
C THR A 109 -8.35 10.83 13.47
N VAL A 110 -9.51 10.18 13.55
CA VAL A 110 -9.74 8.99 14.39
C VAL A 110 -8.80 7.85 13.98
N GLY A 111 -8.64 7.61 12.68
CA GLY A 111 -7.66 6.66 12.16
C GLY A 111 -6.24 6.99 12.61
N ASN A 112 -5.83 8.26 12.53
CA ASN A 112 -4.51 8.70 12.97
C ASN A 112 -4.32 8.50 14.49
N ILE A 113 -5.35 8.74 15.31
CA ILE A 113 -5.30 8.49 16.75
C ILE A 113 -5.16 6.98 17.02
N TYR A 114 -5.87 6.11 16.31
CA TYR A 114 -5.69 4.66 16.44
C TYR A 114 -4.28 4.22 16.07
N VAL A 115 -3.69 4.76 15.00
CA VAL A 115 -2.28 4.53 14.64
C VAL A 115 -1.36 4.96 15.79
N ALA A 116 -1.54 6.16 16.34
CA ALA A 116 -0.73 6.66 17.46
C ALA A 116 -0.86 5.78 18.72
N LYS A 117 -1.99 5.10 18.90
CA LYS A 117 -2.23 4.12 19.98
C LYS A 117 -1.76 2.69 19.64
N GLY A 118 -1.25 2.44 18.44
CA GLY A 118 -0.83 1.11 17.97
C GLY A 118 -1.98 0.17 17.57
N SER A 119 -3.20 0.68 17.43
CA SER A 119 -4.40 -0.09 17.12
C SER A 119 -4.67 -0.16 15.61
N TYR A 120 -3.78 -0.80 14.86
CA TYR A 120 -3.80 -0.78 13.38
C TYR A 120 -5.05 -1.39 12.74
N SER A 121 -5.65 -2.44 13.32
CA SER A 121 -6.94 -2.96 12.83
C SER A 121 -8.06 -1.92 12.86
N LEU A 122 -8.17 -1.16 13.96
CA LEU A 122 -9.19 -0.13 14.12
C LEU A 122 -8.87 1.07 13.22
N ALA A 123 -7.59 1.44 13.09
CA ALA A 123 -7.16 2.47 12.16
C ALA A 123 -7.54 2.10 10.72
N PHE A 124 -7.23 0.88 10.28
CA PHE A 124 -7.53 0.38 8.95
C PHE A 124 -9.04 0.42 8.63
N GLU A 125 -9.88 -0.12 9.52
CA GLU A 125 -11.34 -0.04 9.38
C GLU A 125 -11.83 1.42 9.27
N THR A 126 -11.25 2.32 10.07
CA THR A 126 -11.65 3.73 10.08
C THR A 126 -11.21 4.44 8.80
N TYR A 127 -10.00 4.17 8.28
CA TYR A 127 -9.55 4.71 7.01
C TYR A 127 -10.36 4.20 5.83
N LEU A 128 -10.82 2.94 5.84
CA LEU A 128 -11.75 2.44 4.82
C LEU A 128 -13.07 3.23 4.83
N LYS A 129 -13.62 3.53 6.02
CA LYS A 129 -14.81 4.40 6.14
C LYS A 129 -14.54 5.80 5.58
N ALA A 130 -13.37 6.37 5.86
CA ALA A 130 -12.98 7.67 5.29
C ALA A 130 -12.84 7.61 3.76
N ARG A 131 -12.23 6.54 3.24
CA ARG A 131 -12.03 6.31 1.81
C ARG A 131 -13.34 6.22 1.03
N VAL A 132 -14.38 5.62 1.62
CA VAL A 132 -15.73 5.57 1.01
C VAL A 132 -16.29 6.97 0.74
N LEU A 133 -15.96 7.94 1.59
CA LEU A 133 -16.42 9.34 1.51
C LEU A 133 -15.44 10.26 0.76
N ALA A 134 -14.31 9.73 0.26
CA ALA A 134 -13.25 10.51 -0.34
C ALA A 134 -13.53 10.84 -1.81
N ASP A 135 -13.07 12.01 -2.23
CA ASP A 135 -12.90 12.37 -3.63
C ASP A 135 -11.50 11.99 -4.13
N ASN A 136 -11.29 12.05 -5.44
CA ASN A 136 -10.05 11.56 -6.06
C ASN A 136 -8.78 12.25 -5.55
N HIS A 137 -8.86 13.51 -5.09
CA HIS A 137 -7.69 14.27 -4.64
C HIS A 137 -7.08 13.75 -3.33
N VAL A 138 -7.87 13.07 -2.49
CA VAL A 138 -7.41 12.60 -1.17
C VAL A 138 -7.33 11.08 -1.05
N LEU A 139 -7.73 10.34 -2.10
CA LEU A 139 -7.70 8.88 -2.10
C LEU A 139 -6.30 8.34 -1.89
N ASP A 140 -5.30 8.82 -2.63
CA ASP A 140 -3.92 8.32 -2.53
C ASP A 140 -3.37 8.46 -1.11
N ALA A 141 -3.61 9.61 -0.45
CA ALA A 141 -3.17 9.85 0.92
C ALA A 141 -3.88 8.95 1.97
N LEU A 142 -5.10 8.47 1.69
CA LEU A 142 -5.77 7.48 2.52
C LEU A 142 -5.26 6.07 2.21
N ASP A 143 -5.00 5.78 0.94
CA ASP A 143 -4.51 4.48 0.49
C ASP A 143 -3.08 4.22 1.01
N GLU A 144 -2.22 5.24 1.08
CA GLU A 144 -0.92 5.17 1.75
C GLU A 144 -1.05 4.78 3.23
N ARG A 145 -2.00 5.38 3.96
CA ARG A 145 -2.26 5.04 5.37
C ARG A 145 -2.80 3.62 5.52
N LEU A 146 -3.66 3.17 4.60
CA LEU A 146 -4.15 1.79 4.57
C LEU A 146 -3.00 0.80 4.33
N ILE A 147 -2.09 1.08 3.39
CA ILE A 147 -0.89 0.26 3.15
C ILE A 147 -0.01 0.19 4.40
N GLN A 148 0.18 1.32 5.09
CA GLN A 148 0.92 1.35 6.35
C GLN A 148 0.26 0.46 7.42
N CYS A 149 -1.07 0.51 7.55
CA CYS A 149 -1.78 -0.39 8.47
C CYS A 149 -1.62 -1.87 8.07
N ILE A 150 -1.67 -2.20 6.78
CA ILE A 150 -1.43 -3.57 6.29
C ILE A 150 -0.03 -4.06 6.71
N ALA A 151 0.99 -3.21 6.61
CA ALA A 151 2.36 -3.55 6.99
C ALA A 151 2.53 -3.84 8.50
N GLN A 152 1.70 -3.23 9.36
CA GLN A 152 1.79 -3.27 10.82
C GLN A 152 0.91 -4.34 11.50
N ASP A 153 0.46 -5.33 10.74
CA ASP A 153 -0.43 -6.42 11.14
C ASP A 153 -1.88 -6.00 11.46
N ILE A 154 -2.79 -6.42 10.58
CA ILE A 154 -4.23 -6.33 10.79
C ILE A 154 -4.71 -7.72 11.20
N LYS A 155 -5.45 -7.80 12.31
CA LYS A 155 -6.01 -9.07 12.78
C LYS A 155 -6.89 -9.71 11.70
N THR A 156 -6.69 -11.00 11.44
CA THR A 156 -7.46 -11.79 10.46
C THR A 156 -8.98 -11.69 10.71
N GLU A 157 -9.42 -11.75 11.97
CA GLU A 157 -10.83 -11.57 12.36
C GLU A 157 -11.45 -10.25 11.90
N THR A 158 -10.67 -9.15 11.91
CA THR A 158 -11.11 -7.85 11.39
C THR A 158 -11.30 -7.92 9.87
N LEU A 159 -10.34 -8.50 9.14
CA LEU A 159 -10.39 -8.61 7.69
C LEU A 159 -11.58 -9.46 7.22
N GLU A 160 -11.82 -10.61 7.86
CA GLU A 160 -12.95 -11.49 7.53
C GLU A 160 -14.29 -10.79 7.81
N SER A 161 -14.40 -10.08 8.93
CA SER A 161 -15.62 -9.33 9.27
C SER A 161 -15.95 -8.24 8.23
N LEU A 162 -14.93 -7.51 7.78
CA LEU A 162 -15.08 -6.47 6.76
C LEU A 162 -15.48 -7.08 5.41
N LEU A 163 -14.79 -8.14 4.96
CA LEU A 163 -15.08 -8.81 3.68
C LEU A 163 -16.45 -9.46 3.62
N PHE A 164 -16.96 -9.93 4.75
CA PHE A 164 -18.30 -10.51 4.83
C PHE A 164 -19.40 -9.49 4.48
N ARG A 165 -19.17 -8.20 4.75
CA ARG A 165 -20.17 -7.13 4.58
C ARG A 165 -19.90 -6.24 3.36
N GLU A 166 -18.69 -6.27 2.81
CA GLU A 166 -18.28 -5.37 1.74
C GLU A 166 -18.74 -5.85 0.36
N MET A 167 -19.33 -4.96 -0.43
CA MET A 167 -19.85 -5.23 -1.77
C MET A 167 -19.07 -4.49 -2.87
N ARG A 168 -18.40 -3.39 -2.53
CA ARG A 168 -17.62 -2.59 -3.47
C ARG A 168 -16.36 -3.33 -3.90
N LYS A 169 -16.21 -3.54 -5.21
CA LYS A 169 -15.11 -4.34 -5.77
C LYS A 169 -13.73 -3.78 -5.43
N ASP A 170 -13.57 -2.46 -5.46
CA ASP A 170 -12.31 -1.79 -5.12
C ASP A 170 -11.90 -2.02 -3.67
N ILE A 171 -12.84 -1.89 -2.73
CA ILE A 171 -12.56 -2.16 -1.31
C ILE A 171 -12.32 -3.65 -1.07
N ARG A 172 -13.09 -4.54 -1.72
CA ARG A 172 -12.83 -5.99 -1.64
C ARG A 172 -11.44 -6.36 -2.17
N ALA A 173 -10.96 -5.71 -3.23
CA ALA A 173 -9.62 -5.93 -3.76
C ALA A 173 -8.54 -5.54 -2.74
N ILE A 174 -8.69 -4.38 -2.08
CA ILE A 174 -7.79 -3.93 -0.99
C ILE A 174 -7.83 -4.92 0.19
N LEU A 175 -9.02 -5.36 0.61
CA LEU A 175 -9.18 -6.31 1.71
C LEU A 175 -8.58 -7.68 1.41
N ASN A 176 -8.76 -8.19 0.19
CA ASN A 176 -8.16 -9.46 -0.23
C ASN A 176 -6.64 -9.35 -0.34
N LEU A 177 -6.09 -8.21 -0.80
CA LEU A 177 -4.65 -7.98 -0.77
C LEU A 177 -4.11 -7.93 0.67
N ALA A 178 -4.83 -7.28 1.59
CA ALA A 178 -4.47 -7.25 3.00
C ALA A 178 -4.45 -8.67 3.61
N ARG A 179 -5.43 -9.52 3.26
CA ARG A 179 -5.45 -10.93 3.67
C ARG A 179 -4.29 -11.73 3.10
N ALA A 180 -3.98 -11.54 1.82
CA ALA A 180 -2.83 -12.17 1.20
C ALA A 180 -1.54 -11.78 1.95
N TYR A 181 -1.38 -10.50 2.29
CA TYR A 181 -0.22 -10.04 3.06
C TYR A 181 -0.16 -10.63 4.48
N ASP A 182 -1.28 -10.74 5.19
CA ASP A 182 -1.36 -11.41 6.50
C ASP A 182 -0.91 -12.89 6.40
N SER A 183 -1.44 -13.63 5.42
CA SER A 183 -1.03 -15.03 5.17
C SER A 183 0.44 -15.15 4.80
N PHE A 184 0.98 -14.19 4.04
CA PHE A 184 2.39 -14.13 3.69
C PHE A 184 3.26 -13.96 4.94
N LYS A 185 2.91 -13.03 5.83
CA LYS A 185 3.66 -12.81 7.08
C LYS A 185 3.62 -14.02 8.01
N ARG A 186 2.54 -14.81 7.98
CA ARG A 186 2.43 -16.09 8.71
C ARG A 186 3.20 -17.24 8.05
N GLY A 187 3.79 -17.04 6.86
CA GLY A 187 4.48 -18.08 6.10
C GLY A 187 3.55 -19.06 5.38
N ASP A 188 2.23 -18.77 5.33
CA ASP A 188 1.24 -19.61 4.66
C ASP A 188 1.20 -19.29 3.16
N SER A 189 2.13 -19.92 2.43
CA SER A 189 2.30 -19.68 1.00
C SER A 189 1.11 -20.15 0.17
N TYR A 190 0.42 -21.20 0.62
CA TYR A 190 -0.74 -21.74 -0.07
C TYR A 190 -1.93 -20.78 0.05
N ASP A 191 -2.25 -20.35 1.26
CA ASP A 191 -3.36 -19.45 1.52
C ASP A 191 -3.13 -18.06 0.92
N THR A 192 -1.90 -17.57 0.98
CA THR A 192 -1.56 -16.31 0.31
C THR A 192 -1.82 -16.37 -1.19
N ARG A 193 -1.41 -17.45 -1.86
CA ARG A 193 -1.64 -17.60 -3.30
C ARG A 193 -3.13 -17.61 -3.65
N ILE A 194 -3.94 -18.33 -2.86
CA ILE A 194 -5.38 -18.41 -3.09
C ILE A 194 -6.03 -17.05 -2.91
N THR A 195 -5.69 -16.34 -1.84
CA THR A 195 -6.23 -15.01 -1.54
C THR A 195 -5.74 -13.95 -2.52
N LEU A 196 -4.50 -14.04 -3.00
CA LEU A 196 -3.97 -13.13 -4.03
C LEU A 196 -4.62 -13.34 -5.40
N ASN A 197 -4.93 -14.60 -5.77
CA ASN A 197 -5.56 -14.94 -7.06
C ASN A 197 -6.98 -14.36 -7.23
N VAL A 198 -7.65 -14.00 -6.14
CA VAL A 198 -8.99 -13.38 -6.20
C VAL A 198 -8.93 -11.85 -6.23
N VAL A 199 -7.73 -11.26 -6.24
CA VAL A 199 -7.53 -9.81 -6.40
C VAL A 199 -7.44 -9.49 -7.89
N TRP A 200 -8.48 -8.86 -8.42
CA TRP A 200 -8.50 -8.35 -9.80
C TRP A 200 -7.76 -7.01 -9.87
N LEU A 201 -6.72 -6.92 -10.70
CA LEU A 201 -5.90 -5.70 -10.81
C LEU A 201 -6.68 -4.49 -11.33
N GLU A 202 -7.74 -4.74 -12.12
CA GLU A 202 -8.62 -3.69 -12.64
C GLU A 202 -9.45 -3.01 -11.55
N ASP A 203 -9.78 -3.74 -10.48
CA ASP A 203 -10.50 -3.22 -9.32
C ASP A 203 -9.53 -2.67 -8.24
N LEU A 204 -8.25 -3.02 -8.29
CA LEU A 204 -7.24 -2.63 -7.31
C LEU A 204 -6.63 -1.25 -7.67
N PRO A 205 -6.67 -0.25 -6.77
CA PRO A 205 -6.04 1.04 -7.02
C PRO A 205 -4.53 0.91 -7.27
N GLY A 206 -4.01 1.70 -8.21
CA GLY A 206 -2.64 1.59 -8.71
C GLY A 206 -1.55 1.63 -7.64
N ILE A 207 -1.75 2.39 -6.57
CA ILE A 207 -0.80 2.51 -5.46
C ILE A 207 -0.53 1.17 -4.74
N TYR A 208 -1.48 0.23 -4.79
CA TYR A 208 -1.32 -1.11 -4.21
C TYR A 208 -0.61 -2.10 -5.13
N HIS A 209 -0.39 -1.77 -6.41
CA HIS A 209 0.15 -2.72 -7.40
C HIS A 209 1.57 -3.16 -7.04
N SER A 210 2.39 -2.28 -6.45
CA SER A 210 3.73 -2.66 -5.98
C SER A 210 3.67 -3.77 -4.94
N LEU A 211 2.77 -3.66 -3.95
CA LEU A 211 2.58 -4.68 -2.92
C LEU A 211 2.08 -5.99 -3.53
N TYR A 212 1.10 -5.91 -4.44
CA TYR A 212 0.60 -7.06 -5.18
C TYR A 212 1.73 -7.80 -5.92
N PHE A 213 2.53 -7.10 -6.73
CA PHE A 213 3.59 -7.72 -7.52
C PHE A 213 4.77 -8.22 -6.68
N GLN A 214 5.01 -7.65 -5.50
CA GLN A 214 5.97 -8.19 -4.55
C GLN A 214 5.51 -9.56 -4.02
N LEU A 215 4.24 -9.67 -3.61
CA LEU A 215 3.64 -10.93 -3.18
C LEU A 215 3.62 -11.96 -4.32
N ASP A 216 3.15 -11.57 -5.51
CA ASP A 216 3.09 -12.46 -6.68
C ASP A 216 4.47 -12.98 -7.10
N ARG A 217 5.50 -12.13 -7.04
CA ARG A 217 6.89 -12.54 -7.33
C ARG A 217 7.41 -13.56 -6.32
N HIS A 218 7.13 -13.36 -5.04
CA HIS A 218 7.53 -14.30 -3.99
C HIS A 218 7.00 -15.71 -4.26
N TYR A 219 5.74 -15.84 -4.71
CA TYR A 219 5.16 -17.15 -5.09
C TYR A 219 5.53 -17.61 -6.48
N SER A 220 5.80 -16.70 -7.41
CA SER A 220 6.32 -17.08 -8.72
C SER A 220 7.69 -17.72 -8.60
N LEU A 221 8.50 -17.42 -7.57
CA LEU A 221 9.76 -18.12 -7.29
C LEU A 221 9.56 -19.59 -6.84
N ASP A 222 8.39 -19.95 -6.30
CA ASP A 222 8.00 -21.33 -5.96
C ASP A 222 7.43 -22.12 -7.16
N LYS A 223 7.31 -21.51 -8.35
CA LYS A 223 7.11 -22.29 -9.59
C LYS A 223 8.42 -23.00 -9.91
N LYS A 224 8.46 -24.35 -9.78
CA LYS A 224 9.54 -25.21 -10.30
C LYS A 224 10.12 -24.61 -11.59
N LEU A 225 11.42 -24.26 -11.58
CA LEU A 225 12.17 -23.87 -12.77
C LEU A 225 11.81 -24.80 -13.93
N LYS A 226 11.26 -24.24 -15.00
CA LYS A 226 10.98 -25.00 -16.22
C LYS A 226 12.25 -25.06 -17.03
N ASN A 227 12.89 -26.22 -17.07
CA ASN A 227 14.11 -26.42 -17.84
C ASN A 227 13.70 -26.91 -19.24
N ILE A 228 14.10 -26.19 -20.27
CA ILE A 228 13.83 -26.54 -21.67
C ILE A 228 15.15 -26.91 -22.33
N GLY A 229 15.21 -28.09 -22.94
CA GLY A 229 16.33 -28.46 -23.80
C GLY A 229 16.15 -27.86 -25.19
N VAL A 230 17.17 -27.22 -25.73
CA VAL A 230 17.14 -26.65 -27.09
C VAL A 230 18.14 -27.42 -27.93
N ILE A 231 17.68 -28.15 -28.94
CA ILE A 231 18.54 -28.94 -29.84
C ILE A 231 18.53 -28.26 -31.21
N LEU A 232 19.67 -27.74 -31.65
CA LEU A 232 19.82 -27.01 -32.91
C LEU A 232 21.13 -27.36 -33.60
N PRO A 233 21.23 -27.21 -34.94
CA PRO A 233 22.52 -27.27 -35.62
C PRO A 233 23.26 -25.95 -35.36
N LEU A 234 24.27 -25.98 -34.48
CA LEU A 234 25.10 -24.80 -34.16
C LEU A 234 26.48 -24.88 -34.82
N SER A 235 26.85 -26.07 -35.27
CA SER A 235 27.92 -26.35 -36.22
C SER A 235 27.46 -27.40 -37.24
N GLY A 236 28.33 -27.79 -38.18
CA GLY A 236 27.96 -28.68 -39.29
C GLY A 236 27.04 -28.02 -40.33
N ASP A 237 26.28 -28.84 -41.04
CA ASP A 237 25.33 -28.38 -42.05
C ASP A 237 24.18 -27.57 -41.41
N ASN A 238 23.64 -26.59 -42.13
CA ASN A 238 22.55 -25.72 -41.65
C ASN A 238 22.84 -24.94 -40.35
N HIS A 239 24.10 -24.82 -39.93
CA HIS A 239 24.48 -24.10 -38.70
C HIS A 239 24.09 -22.60 -38.69
N LEU A 240 23.98 -21.97 -39.87
CA LEU A 240 23.53 -20.58 -39.98
C LEU A 240 22.06 -20.43 -39.57
N ASP A 241 21.21 -21.38 -39.95
CA ASP A 241 19.80 -21.38 -39.60
C ASP A 241 19.60 -21.65 -38.12
N GLY A 242 20.35 -22.60 -37.55
CA GLY A 242 20.30 -22.88 -36.12
C GLY A 242 20.80 -21.71 -35.26
N LYS A 243 21.87 -21.01 -35.67
CA LYS A 243 22.32 -19.78 -34.98
C LYS A 243 21.29 -18.65 -35.09
N SER A 244 20.65 -18.49 -36.25
CA SER A 244 19.61 -17.47 -36.45
C SER A 244 18.37 -17.74 -35.61
N TYR A 245 17.94 -19.00 -35.54
CA TYR A 245 16.85 -19.43 -34.65
C TYR A 245 17.20 -19.17 -33.18
N LEU A 246 18.41 -19.53 -32.74
CA LEU A 246 18.86 -19.30 -31.37
C LEU A 246 18.89 -17.81 -31.00
N ALA A 247 19.34 -16.94 -31.92
CA ALA A 247 19.31 -15.50 -31.71
C ALA A 247 17.87 -14.96 -31.57
N GLY A 248 16.95 -15.41 -32.43
CA GLY A 248 15.53 -15.08 -32.31
C GLY A 248 14.91 -15.55 -31.00
N LEU A 249 15.28 -16.76 -30.55
CA LEU A 249 14.87 -17.31 -29.26
C LEU A 249 15.37 -16.44 -28.10
N PHE A 250 16.64 -16.05 -28.08
CA PHE A 250 17.16 -15.17 -27.03
C PHE A 250 16.51 -13.80 -27.00
N ASN A 251 16.23 -13.21 -28.17
CA ASN A 251 15.51 -11.93 -28.24
C ASN A 251 14.11 -12.05 -27.63
N ALA A 252 13.36 -13.09 -28.01
CA ALA A 252 12.03 -13.33 -27.45
C ALA A 252 12.03 -13.58 -25.94
N PHE A 253 13.07 -14.23 -25.41
CA PHE A 253 13.22 -14.47 -23.98
C PHE A 253 13.59 -13.21 -23.19
N ASN A 254 14.35 -12.29 -23.78
CA ASN A 254 14.76 -11.05 -23.13
C ASN A 254 13.64 -9.98 -23.11
N ASP A 255 12.71 -10.03 -24.08
CA ASP A 255 11.65 -9.03 -24.23
C ASP A 255 10.37 -9.33 -23.44
N ILE A 256 10.25 -10.50 -22.79
CA ILE A 256 9.04 -10.93 -22.08
C ILE A 256 9.29 -10.97 -20.56
N PRO A 257 8.82 -9.97 -19.79
CA PRO A 257 8.97 -9.90 -18.33
C PRO A 257 8.39 -11.11 -17.58
N LEU A 258 7.52 -11.90 -18.22
CA LEU A 258 6.90 -13.11 -17.66
C LEU A 258 7.78 -14.39 -17.72
N MET A 259 8.93 -14.39 -18.38
CA MET A 259 9.75 -15.60 -18.59
C MET A 259 10.90 -15.81 -17.57
N THR A 260 10.83 -15.20 -16.38
CA THR A 260 11.90 -15.28 -15.36
C THR A 260 12.13 -16.67 -14.75
N ASN A 261 11.28 -17.65 -15.04
CA ASN A 261 11.30 -18.99 -14.43
C ASN A 261 11.60 -20.13 -15.43
N LEU A 262 12.19 -19.80 -16.58
CA LEU A 262 12.63 -20.74 -17.60
C LEU A 262 14.16 -20.76 -17.67
N SER A 263 14.74 -21.95 -17.82
CA SER A 263 16.16 -22.11 -18.16
C SER A 263 16.30 -22.87 -19.47
N LEU A 264 17.20 -22.40 -20.34
CA LEU A 264 17.48 -23.03 -21.63
C LEU A 264 18.80 -23.80 -21.56
N PHE A 265 18.77 -25.08 -21.86
CA PHE A 265 19.96 -25.92 -22.03
C PHE A 265 20.19 -26.13 -23.52
N ILE A 266 21.24 -25.54 -24.07
CA ILE A 266 21.48 -25.50 -25.52
C ILE A 266 22.44 -26.62 -25.92
N PHE A 267 22.06 -27.41 -26.92
CA PHE A 267 22.83 -28.51 -27.45
C PHE A 267 22.97 -28.41 -28.96
N ASP A 268 24.19 -28.60 -29.43
CA ASP A 268 24.53 -28.64 -30.84
C ASP A 268 24.37 -30.07 -31.38
N ASN A 269 23.43 -30.29 -32.29
CA ASN A 269 23.26 -31.59 -32.94
C ASN A 269 24.06 -31.75 -34.24
N GLU A 270 24.79 -30.73 -34.70
CA GLU A 270 25.58 -30.75 -35.94
C GLU A 270 24.78 -31.10 -37.20
N ASN A 271 23.44 -30.97 -37.14
CA ASN A 271 22.51 -31.49 -38.13
C ASN A 271 22.57 -33.03 -38.32
N ASP A 272 23.12 -33.77 -37.35
CA ASP A 272 23.27 -35.23 -37.39
C ASP A 272 22.14 -35.97 -36.64
N CYS A 273 21.58 -36.98 -37.30
CA CYS A 273 20.45 -37.78 -36.79
C CYS A 273 20.85 -38.62 -35.57
N ALA A 274 22.03 -39.26 -35.59
CA ALA A 274 22.48 -40.11 -34.49
C ALA A 274 22.78 -39.26 -33.23
N LYS A 275 23.39 -38.09 -33.43
CA LYS A 275 23.65 -37.10 -32.39
C LYS A 275 22.35 -36.56 -31.82
N THR A 276 21.38 -36.22 -32.65
CA THR A 276 20.02 -35.82 -32.24
C THR A 276 19.38 -36.88 -31.33
N VAL A 277 19.39 -38.15 -31.73
CA VAL A 277 18.87 -39.27 -30.94
C VAL A 277 19.58 -39.40 -29.59
N SER A 278 20.92 -39.25 -29.58
CA SER A 278 21.72 -39.33 -28.35
C SER A 278 21.38 -38.19 -27.36
N LEU A 279 21.19 -36.97 -27.87
CA LEU A 279 20.84 -35.80 -27.08
C LEU A 279 19.43 -35.92 -26.50
N VAL A 280 18.43 -36.32 -27.29
CA VAL A 280 17.06 -36.54 -26.78
C VAL A 280 17.05 -37.58 -25.66
N ARG A 281 17.81 -38.68 -25.80
CA ARG A 281 17.96 -39.70 -24.73
C ARG A 281 18.63 -39.13 -23.48
N LEU A 282 19.70 -38.34 -23.62
CA LEU A 282 20.38 -37.68 -22.52
C LEU A 282 19.42 -36.78 -21.73
N LEU A 283 18.65 -35.95 -22.43
CA LEU A 283 17.71 -35.01 -21.81
C LEU A 283 16.58 -35.73 -21.08
N ARG A 284 16.09 -36.85 -21.62
CA ARG A 284 15.11 -37.71 -20.93
C ARG A 284 15.67 -38.31 -19.65
N ASN A 285 16.86 -38.89 -19.71
CA ASN A 285 17.45 -39.62 -18.59
C ASN A 285 17.90 -38.69 -17.45
N THR A 286 18.06 -37.39 -17.71
CA THR A 286 18.49 -36.42 -16.71
C THR A 286 17.35 -35.98 -15.77
N GLN A 287 16.08 -36.39 -16.03
CA GLN A 287 14.86 -36.12 -15.22
C GLN A 287 14.60 -34.63 -14.84
N LYS A 288 15.34 -33.70 -15.43
CA LYS A 288 15.27 -32.27 -15.08
C LYS A 288 14.60 -31.41 -16.14
N ILE A 289 14.22 -31.92 -17.31
CA ILE A 289 13.70 -31.12 -18.44
C ILE A 289 12.19 -31.32 -18.63
N ASN A 290 11.50 -30.22 -18.89
CA ASN A 290 10.04 -30.14 -19.04
C ASN A 290 9.57 -30.15 -20.50
N GLY A 291 10.47 -29.90 -21.45
CA GLY A 291 10.19 -29.88 -22.88
C GLY A 291 11.48 -29.72 -23.68
N ILE A 292 11.42 -30.11 -24.95
CA ILE A 292 12.50 -29.89 -25.92
C ILE A 292 12.01 -28.91 -26.98
N LEU A 293 12.86 -27.99 -27.42
CA LEU A 293 12.65 -27.14 -28.59
C LEU A 293 13.61 -27.57 -29.70
N GLY A 294 13.06 -27.74 -30.90
CA GLY A 294 13.75 -28.36 -32.02
C GLY A 294 13.64 -29.89 -32.00
N PRO A 295 14.40 -30.61 -32.84
CA PRO A 295 15.40 -30.10 -33.79
C PRO A 295 14.79 -29.41 -35.03
N LEU A 296 15.60 -28.59 -35.70
CA LEU A 296 15.11 -27.66 -36.73
C LEU A 296 14.75 -28.31 -38.08
N SER A 297 15.49 -29.33 -38.51
CA SER A 297 15.25 -30.00 -39.79
C SER A 297 14.23 -31.14 -39.68
N ASP A 298 13.41 -31.35 -40.70
CA ASP A 298 12.43 -32.46 -40.77
C ASP A 298 13.05 -33.84 -40.52
N GLU A 299 14.25 -34.09 -41.02
CA GLU A 299 14.96 -35.36 -40.85
C GLU A 299 15.31 -35.59 -39.37
N ASN A 300 15.99 -34.62 -38.75
CA ASN A 300 16.29 -34.69 -37.32
C ASN A 300 15.04 -34.70 -36.44
N ALA A 301 13.94 -34.05 -36.86
CA ALA A 301 12.67 -34.10 -36.13
C ALA A 301 12.10 -35.53 -36.12
N LYS A 302 12.14 -36.23 -37.26
CA LYS A 302 11.79 -37.67 -37.34
C LYS A 302 12.72 -38.53 -36.48
N CYS A 303 14.03 -38.25 -36.51
CA CYS A 303 15.00 -38.95 -35.66
C CYS A 303 14.72 -38.75 -34.17
N GLY A 304 14.43 -37.52 -33.73
CA GLY A 304 14.04 -37.23 -32.35
C GLY A 304 12.73 -37.93 -31.95
N ALA A 305 11.70 -37.84 -32.79
CA ALA A 305 10.40 -38.47 -32.56
C ALA A 305 10.47 -40.01 -32.52
N SER A 306 11.41 -40.62 -33.25
CA SER A 306 11.61 -42.08 -33.18
C SER A 306 12.00 -42.57 -31.77
N THR A 307 12.42 -41.66 -30.89
CA THR A 307 12.77 -41.95 -29.50
C THR A 307 11.74 -41.46 -28.47
N SER A 308 10.63 -40.86 -28.92
CA SER A 308 9.55 -40.33 -28.08
C SER A 308 8.44 -41.36 -27.89
N SER A 309 8.68 -42.40 -27.09
CA SER A 309 7.64 -43.37 -26.73
C SER A 309 7.02 -43.15 -25.35
N ASP A 310 7.48 -42.17 -24.55
CA ASP A 310 6.79 -41.65 -23.34
C ASP A 310 7.58 -40.49 -22.68
N GLY A 311 6.90 -39.36 -22.41
CA GLY A 311 7.14 -38.54 -21.21
C GLY A 311 7.61 -37.08 -21.31
N ILE A 312 8.14 -36.57 -22.43
CA ILE A 312 8.55 -35.14 -22.56
C ILE A 312 8.06 -34.59 -23.91
N PRO A 313 7.33 -33.46 -23.95
CA PRO A 313 6.96 -32.81 -25.21
C PRO A 313 8.20 -32.33 -25.96
N ILE A 314 8.24 -32.61 -27.27
CA ILE A 314 9.23 -32.14 -28.25
C ILE A 314 8.47 -31.25 -29.25
#